data_AF-A0A6V7J451-F1
#
_entry.id   AF-A0A6V7J451-F1
#
_cell.length_a   1.000
_cell.length_b   1.000
_cell.length_c   1.000
_cell.angle_alpha   90.00
_cell.angle_beta   90.00
_cell.angle_gamma   90.00
#
_symmetry.space_group_name_H-M   'P 1'
#
loop_
_entity.id
_entity.type
_entity.pdbx_description
1 polymer ?
#
loop_
_entity_poly.entity_id
_entity_poly.type
_entity_poly.pdbx_seq_one_letter_code
_entity_poly.pdbx_strand_id
1 'polypeptide(L)'
;GVIATLFIKANLFWCRYRKTSKLGQYPVTEVLVVTVMTAVIAYPNPYTRMSTSQLIYLLFRKCGVSNADMLCDYNRNFTAMNTTIESVVAEPGVYNAVWLLVLTLILKLVMTIFTFGIKVPCGLFIPSLCLGAIIGRIVGIGMEQLAYNYPHIWMFSEECTIGTDCITPGLYAMVGAAAVLGGVTRMTVSLVVIMFELTGGVRYIVPLMAAAMASKWVGDALGKQGIYDAHIALNGYPFLDSKEEFQHTTLAADVMQP
;
A
#
# COMPACT_ATOMS: atom_id res chain seq x y z
N GLY A 1 3.15 -7.44 -4.48
CA GLY A 1 3.04 -8.15 -5.78
C GLY A 1 1.63 -8.63 -6.02
N VAL A 2 1.23 -9.77 -5.42
CA VAL A 2 -0.07 -10.43 -5.69
C VAL A 2 -1.28 -9.50 -5.53
N ILE A 3 -1.38 -8.80 -4.39
CA ILE A 3 -2.50 -7.88 -4.09
C ILE A 3 -2.57 -6.75 -5.14
N ALA A 4 -1.41 -6.22 -5.56
CA ALA A 4 -1.33 -5.19 -6.58
C ALA A 4 -1.83 -5.70 -7.95
N THR A 5 -1.44 -6.92 -8.35
CA THR A 5 -1.91 -7.50 -9.61
C THR A 5 -3.42 -7.78 -9.58
N LEU A 6 -3.95 -8.28 -8.47
CA LEU A 6 -5.40 -8.48 -8.30
C LEU A 6 -6.14 -7.15 -8.39
N PHE A 7 -5.64 -6.11 -7.72
CA PHE A 7 -6.18 -4.76 -7.79
C PHE A 7 -6.18 -4.21 -9.22
N ILE A 8 -5.09 -4.35 -9.97
CA ILE A 8 -5.01 -3.91 -11.38
C ILE A 8 -6.05 -4.63 -12.23
N LYS A 9 -6.14 -5.97 -12.14
CA LYS A 9 -7.09 -6.76 -12.94
C LYS A 9 -8.53 -6.39 -12.62
N ALA A 10 -8.89 -6.28 -11.34
CA ALA A 10 -10.22 -5.88 -10.90
C ALA A 10 -10.57 -4.47 -11.38
N ASN A 11 -9.62 -3.53 -11.27
CA ASN A 11 -9.81 -2.17 -11.73
C ASN A 11 -10.01 -2.07 -13.25
N LEU A 12 -9.19 -2.77 -14.04
CA LEU A 12 -9.32 -2.80 -15.50
C LEU A 12 -10.64 -3.41 -15.93
N PHE A 13 -11.07 -4.50 -15.27
CA PHE A 13 -12.37 -5.10 -15.52
C PHE A 13 -13.50 -4.10 -15.28
N TRP A 14 -13.46 -3.39 -14.14
CA TRP A 14 -14.44 -2.36 -13.80
C TRP A 14 -14.44 -1.19 -14.81
N CYS A 15 -13.27 -0.69 -15.19
CA CYS A 15 -13.16 0.41 -16.15
C CYS A 15 -13.62 -0.01 -17.56
N ARG A 16 -13.34 -1.25 -17.98
CA ARG A 16 -13.86 -1.80 -19.23
C ARG A 16 -15.39 -1.91 -19.19
N TYR A 17 -15.95 -2.39 -18.08
CA TYR A 17 -17.39 -2.44 -17.87
C TYR A 17 -18.04 -1.05 -17.90
N ARG A 18 -17.39 -0.03 -17.33
CA ARG A 18 -17.86 1.37 -17.38
C ARG A 18 -17.91 1.92 -18.82
N LYS A 19 -16.97 1.52 -19.69
CA LYS A 19 -16.97 1.93 -21.10
C LYS A 19 -18.10 1.29 -21.91
N THR A 20 -18.49 0.06 -21.61
CA THR A 20 -19.54 -0.68 -22.36
C THR A 20 -20.95 -0.49 -21.79
N SER A 21 -21.07 -0.12 -20.51
CA SER A 21 -22.36 0.06 -19.83
C SER A 21 -22.92 1.48 -19.92
N LYS A 22 -24.20 1.64 -19.60
CA LYS A 22 -24.90 2.95 -19.56
C LYS A 22 -24.35 3.91 -18.51
N LEU A 23 -23.54 3.42 -17.55
CA LEU A 23 -22.87 4.25 -16.53
C LEU A 23 -21.98 5.34 -17.17
N GLY A 24 -21.36 5.07 -18.32
CA GLY A 24 -20.53 6.05 -19.03
C GLY A 24 -21.29 7.24 -19.62
N GLN A 25 -22.62 7.12 -19.77
CA GLN A 25 -23.49 8.10 -20.42
C GLN A 25 -23.86 9.27 -19.49
N TYR A 26 -23.88 9.05 -18.16
CA TYR A 26 -24.21 10.07 -17.16
C TYR A 26 -23.09 10.21 -16.10
N PRO A 27 -21.99 10.92 -16.41
CA PRO A 27 -20.82 10.96 -15.54
C PRO A 27 -21.05 11.73 -14.23
N VAL A 28 -21.88 12.78 -14.25
CA VAL A 28 -22.13 13.61 -13.05
C VAL A 28 -22.95 12.83 -12.02
N THR A 29 -23.98 12.11 -12.44
CA THR A 29 -24.81 11.30 -11.54
C THR A 29 -24.02 10.12 -10.98
N GLU A 30 -23.12 9.52 -11.76
CA GLU A 30 -22.22 8.47 -11.27
C GLU A 30 -21.34 8.99 -10.12
N VAL A 31 -20.68 10.14 -10.32
CA VAL A 31 -19.84 10.75 -9.28
C VAL A 31 -20.65 10.98 -8.01
N LEU A 32 -21.85 11.57 -8.12
CA LEU A 32 -22.71 11.88 -6.98
C LEU A 32 -23.13 10.61 -6.23
N VAL A 33 -23.52 9.56 -6.94
CA VAL A 33 -23.92 8.29 -6.33
C VAL A 33 -22.73 7.62 -5.63
N VAL A 34 -21.56 7.59 -6.28
CA VAL A 34 -20.35 7.00 -5.68
C VAL A 34 -19.90 7.78 -4.45
N THR A 35 -19.96 9.12 -4.46
CA THR A 35 -19.57 9.93 -3.29
C THR A 35 -20.53 9.75 -2.12
N VAL A 36 -21.83 9.67 -2.37
CA VAL A 36 -22.82 9.38 -1.31
C VAL A 36 -22.61 7.98 -0.74
N MET A 37 -22.43 6.97 -1.60
CA MET A 37 -22.16 5.61 -1.14
C MET A 37 -20.85 5.51 -0.34
N THR A 38 -19.77 6.13 -0.80
CA THR A 38 -18.49 6.11 -0.07
C THR A 38 -18.62 6.82 1.27
N ALA A 39 -19.36 7.94 1.35
CA ALA A 39 -19.60 8.63 2.62
C ALA A 39 -20.38 7.75 3.62
N VAL A 40 -21.46 7.09 3.18
CA VAL A 40 -22.26 6.21 4.03
C VAL A 40 -21.45 5.01 4.53
N ILE A 41 -20.65 4.39 3.65
CA ILE A 41 -19.85 3.21 4.00
C ILE A 41 -18.62 3.58 4.85
N ALA A 42 -18.03 4.76 4.65
CA ALA A 42 -16.83 5.19 5.38
C ALA A 42 -17.14 5.77 6.77
N TYR A 43 -18.36 6.23 7.01
CA TYR A 43 -18.76 6.86 8.27
C TYR A 43 -18.63 5.97 9.53
N PRO A 44 -19.01 4.67 9.49
CA PRO A 44 -19.01 3.83 10.69
C PRO A 44 -17.61 3.50 11.23
N ASN A 45 -16.59 3.50 10.38
CA ASN A 45 -15.24 3.10 10.76
C ASN A 45 -14.34 4.33 11.01
N PRO A 46 -13.74 4.47 12.22
CA PRO A 46 -12.96 5.65 12.58
C PRO A 46 -11.73 5.85 11.69
N TYR A 47 -11.08 4.78 11.23
CA TYR A 47 -9.89 4.88 10.37
C TYR A 47 -10.23 5.25 8.93
N THR A 48 -11.41 4.88 8.42
CA THR A 48 -11.87 5.32 7.10
C THR A 48 -12.36 6.77 7.11
N ARG A 49 -12.85 7.25 8.25
CA ARG A 49 -13.28 8.64 8.44
C ARG A 49 -12.13 9.65 8.44
N MET A 50 -10.93 9.23 8.86
CA MET A 50 -9.75 10.09 8.90
C MET A 50 -9.20 10.39 7.48
N SER A 51 -8.54 11.54 7.32
CA SER A 51 -7.82 11.84 6.07
C SER A 51 -6.71 10.81 5.81
N THR A 52 -6.50 10.44 4.54
CA THR A 52 -5.54 9.39 4.18
C THR A 52 -4.11 9.74 4.56
N SER A 53 -3.72 11.02 4.50
CA SER A 53 -2.39 11.49 4.89
C SER A 53 -2.16 11.33 6.39
N GLN A 54 -3.13 11.71 7.22
CA GLN A 54 -3.05 11.51 8.67
C GLN A 54 -3.01 10.02 9.03
N LEU A 55 -3.79 9.19 8.33
CA LEU A 55 -3.76 7.74 8.51
C LEU A 55 -2.38 7.16 8.17
N ILE A 56 -1.77 7.56 7.06
CA ILE A 56 -0.41 7.13 6.70
C ILE A 56 0.59 7.55 7.77
N TYR A 57 0.51 8.79 8.25
CA TYR A 57 1.36 9.29 9.33
C TYR A 57 1.21 8.43 10.59
N LEU A 58 -0.02 8.12 11.00
CA LEU A 58 -0.31 7.26 12.15
C LEU A 58 0.25 5.83 11.96
N LEU A 59 0.19 5.28 10.76
CA LEU A 59 0.72 3.95 10.44
C LEU A 59 2.25 3.89 10.45
N PHE A 60 2.94 4.96 10.03
CA PHE A 60 4.41 5.01 9.99
C PHE A 60 5.03 5.37 11.34
N ARG A 61 4.28 6.05 12.21
CA ARG A 61 4.76 6.50 13.50
C ARG A 61 5.09 5.33 14.44
N LYS A 62 6.15 5.50 15.23
CA LYS A 62 6.48 4.62 16.36
C LYS A 62 5.61 4.96 17.57
N CYS A 63 5.21 3.94 18.34
CA CYS A 63 4.43 4.14 19.55
C CYS A 63 5.31 4.68 20.70
N GLY A 64 5.21 5.97 21.00
CA GLY A 64 5.93 6.61 22.12
C GLY A 64 5.14 6.61 23.43
N VAL A 65 5.75 7.12 24.51
CA VAL A 65 5.22 7.12 25.89
C VAL A 65 3.95 7.97 26.07
N SER A 66 3.76 9.01 25.23
CA SER A 66 2.66 9.97 25.33
C SER A 66 1.45 9.66 24.41
N ASN A 67 1.50 8.56 23.65
CA ASN A 67 0.49 8.29 22.61
C ASN A 67 -0.55 7.28 23.12
N ALA A 68 -1.78 7.75 23.35
CA ALA A 68 -2.93 6.93 23.74
C ALA A 68 -3.79 6.48 22.53
N ASP A 69 -3.18 6.29 21.37
CA ASP A 69 -3.88 5.78 20.20
C ASP A 69 -4.19 4.28 20.37
N MET A 70 -5.35 3.82 19.89
CA MET A 70 -5.75 2.39 19.94
C MET A 70 -4.72 1.44 19.28
N LEU A 71 -3.88 1.97 18.39
CA LEU A 71 -2.81 1.23 17.72
C LEU A 71 -1.54 1.05 18.57
N CYS A 72 -1.49 1.73 19.72
CA CYS A 72 -0.35 1.83 20.63
C CYS A 72 -0.73 1.42 22.06
N ASP A 73 -1.85 0.72 22.23
CA ASP A 73 -2.34 0.19 23.51
C ASP A 73 -1.55 -1.07 23.90
N TYR A 74 -0.36 -0.85 24.43
CA TYR A 74 0.54 -1.90 24.91
C TYR A 74 0.72 -1.73 26.43
N ASN A 75 0.63 -2.83 27.19
CA ASN A 75 0.75 -2.80 28.64
C ASN A 75 2.19 -2.47 29.10
N ARG A 76 2.49 -1.20 29.29
CA ARG A 76 3.84 -0.73 29.64
C ARG A 76 3.99 -0.60 31.16
N ASN A 77 4.84 -1.41 31.76
CA ASN A 77 5.28 -1.19 33.13
C ASN A 77 6.34 -0.08 33.17
N PHE A 78 5.91 1.14 33.51
CA PHE A 78 6.77 2.32 33.61
C PHE A 78 7.56 2.36 34.94
N THR A 79 8.46 1.40 35.19
CA THR A 79 9.33 1.44 36.38
C THR A 79 10.78 1.84 36.08
N ALA A 80 11.17 1.98 34.80
CA ALA A 80 12.52 2.42 34.42
C ALA A 80 12.46 3.54 33.37
N MET A 81 12.89 4.75 33.75
CA MET A 81 12.84 5.95 32.90
C MET A 81 13.91 5.94 31.76
N ASN A 82 14.76 4.91 31.67
CA ASN A 82 15.94 4.88 30.80
C ASN A 82 16.15 3.56 30.03
N THR A 83 15.18 2.64 30.00
CA THR A 83 15.32 1.42 29.19
C THR A 83 14.52 1.52 27.90
N THR A 84 15.23 1.33 26.80
CA THR A 84 14.74 1.15 25.44
C THR A 84 13.77 -0.05 25.40
N ILE A 85 12.48 0.30 25.35
CA ILE A 85 11.28 -0.45 24.98
C ILE A 85 11.52 -1.96 24.77
N GLU A 86 11.31 -2.74 25.84
CA GLU A 86 11.18 -4.19 25.76
C GLU A 86 9.89 -4.57 25.00
N SER A 87 9.90 -5.70 24.29
CA SER A 87 8.72 -6.24 23.59
C SER A 87 7.56 -6.40 24.57
N VAL A 88 6.47 -5.67 24.31
CA VAL A 88 5.33 -5.57 25.25
C VAL A 88 4.18 -6.46 24.78
N VAL A 89 3.50 -7.10 25.73
CA VAL A 89 2.24 -7.83 25.48
C VAL A 89 1.21 -6.87 24.87
N ALA A 90 0.66 -7.22 23.71
CA ALA A 90 -0.47 -6.49 23.15
C ALA A 90 -1.69 -6.61 24.06
N GLU A 91 -2.25 -5.47 24.47
CA GLU A 91 -3.53 -5.43 25.17
C GLU A 91 -4.71 -5.66 24.21
N PRO A 92 -5.91 -5.99 24.72
CA PRO A 92 -7.10 -6.22 23.89
C PRO A 92 -7.41 -5.05 22.92
N GLY A 93 -6.98 -3.82 23.23
CA GLY A 93 -7.11 -2.67 22.34
C GLY A 93 -6.39 -2.82 20.99
N VAL A 94 -5.20 -3.42 20.97
CA VAL A 94 -4.43 -3.65 19.73
C VAL A 94 -5.13 -4.67 18.84
N TYR A 95 -5.69 -5.74 19.39
CA TYR A 95 -6.44 -6.74 18.62
C TYR A 95 -7.68 -6.14 17.97
N ASN A 96 -8.43 -5.31 18.71
CA ASN A 96 -9.56 -4.57 18.16
C ASN A 96 -9.11 -3.61 17.05
N ALA A 97 -8.01 -2.88 17.27
CA ALA A 97 -7.47 -1.97 16.29
C ALA A 97 -7.00 -2.68 15.00
N VAL A 98 -6.37 -3.86 15.11
CA VAL A 98 -6.00 -4.70 13.96
C VAL A 98 -7.25 -5.15 13.20
N TRP A 99 -8.31 -5.57 13.89
CA TRP A 99 -9.58 -5.93 13.25
C TRP A 99 -10.18 -4.75 12.47
N LEU A 100 -10.23 -3.58 13.09
CA LEU A 100 -10.66 -2.33 12.46
C LEU A 100 -9.79 -1.95 11.25
N LEU A 101 -8.47 -2.18 11.31
CA LEU A 101 -7.55 -1.97 10.19
C LEU A 101 -7.79 -2.95 9.03
N VAL A 102 -8.07 -4.23 9.32
CA VAL A 102 -8.42 -5.22 8.29
C VAL A 102 -9.72 -4.82 7.60
N LEU A 103 -10.73 -4.40 8.36
CA LEU A 103 -11.97 -3.88 7.78
C LEU A 103 -11.69 -2.64 6.92
N THR A 104 -10.85 -1.71 7.40
CA THR A 104 -10.42 -0.51 6.67
C THR A 104 -9.73 -0.87 5.36
N LEU A 105 -8.88 -1.90 5.36
CA LEU A 105 -8.15 -2.38 4.19
C LEU A 105 -9.13 -2.85 3.11
N ILE A 106 -10.06 -3.72 3.47
CA ILE A 106 -11.05 -4.28 2.53
C ILE A 106 -11.92 -3.16 1.96
N LEU A 107 -12.44 -2.27 2.82
CA LEU A 107 -13.28 -1.14 2.39
C LEU A 107 -12.51 -0.20 1.46
N LYS A 108 -11.28 0.20 1.81
CA LYS A 108 -10.47 1.08 0.94
C LYS A 108 -10.10 0.41 -0.37
N LEU A 109 -9.79 -0.89 -0.38
CA LEU A 109 -9.48 -1.63 -1.61
C LEU A 109 -10.69 -1.60 -2.56
N VAL A 110 -11.87 -1.92 -2.05
CA VAL A 110 -13.12 -1.93 -2.84
C VAL A 110 -13.47 -0.51 -3.31
N MET A 111 -13.43 0.49 -2.41
CA MET A 111 -13.72 1.87 -2.77
C MET A 111 -12.77 2.40 -3.84
N THR A 112 -11.47 2.10 -3.74
CA THR A 112 -10.46 2.57 -4.71
C THR A 112 -10.63 1.93 -6.10
N ILE A 113 -11.12 0.68 -6.18
CA ILE A 113 -11.48 0.05 -7.46
C ILE A 113 -12.64 0.81 -8.12
N PHE A 114 -13.68 1.18 -7.35
CA PHE A 114 -14.86 1.87 -7.87
C PHE A 114 -14.61 3.34 -8.23
N THR A 115 -13.84 4.05 -7.39
CA THR A 115 -13.56 5.49 -7.58
C THR A 115 -12.58 5.74 -8.73
N PHE A 116 -11.67 4.81 -9.00
CA PHE A 116 -10.73 4.98 -10.10
C PHE A 116 -11.42 4.78 -11.45
N GLY A 117 -11.09 5.66 -12.40
CA GLY A 117 -11.69 5.72 -13.73
C GLY A 117 -13.01 6.48 -13.80
N ILE A 118 -13.45 7.13 -12.71
CA ILE A 118 -14.53 8.12 -12.77
C ILE A 118 -14.02 9.35 -13.53
N LYS A 119 -14.90 10.12 -14.19
CA LYS A 119 -14.54 11.36 -14.92
C LYS A 119 -14.19 12.54 -13.98
N VAL A 120 -13.25 12.33 -13.07
CA VAL A 120 -12.73 13.32 -12.11
C VAL A 120 -11.20 13.17 -12.09
N PRO A 121 -10.42 14.28 -12.08
CA PRO A 121 -8.98 14.22 -11.91
C PRO A 121 -8.65 13.62 -10.54
N CYS A 122 -8.04 12.44 -10.51
CA CYS A 122 -7.72 11.71 -9.28
C CYS A 122 -6.37 11.02 -9.41
N GLY A 123 -5.65 10.91 -8.29
CA GLY A 123 -4.39 10.17 -8.21
C GLY A 123 -4.54 8.83 -7.50
N LEU A 124 -3.83 7.81 -7.97
CA LEU A 124 -3.85 6.47 -7.38
C LEU A 124 -2.67 6.19 -6.43
N PHE A 125 -1.68 7.10 -6.40
CA PHE A 125 -0.46 6.95 -5.61
C PHE A 125 -0.72 6.87 -4.10
N ILE A 126 -1.41 7.87 -3.53
CA ILE A 126 -1.73 7.94 -2.10
C ILE A 126 -2.60 6.77 -1.61
N PRO A 127 -3.71 6.39 -2.27
CA PRO A 127 -4.50 5.26 -1.81
C PRO A 127 -3.73 3.94 -1.85
N SER A 128 -2.92 3.68 -2.89
CA SER A 128 -2.07 2.48 -2.93
C SER A 128 -1.00 2.47 -1.84
N LEU A 129 -0.42 3.65 -1.53
CA LEU A 129 0.50 3.81 -0.40
C LEU A 129 -0.17 3.40 0.91
N CYS A 130 -1.37 3.94 1.17
CA CYS A 130 -2.14 3.67 2.37
C CYS A 130 -2.50 2.18 2.50
N LEU A 131 -2.94 1.53 1.41
CA LEU A 131 -3.23 0.09 1.42
C LEU A 131 -2.00 -0.74 1.82
N GLY A 132 -0.85 -0.43 1.24
CA GLY A 132 0.40 -1.10 1.61
C GLY A 132 0.85 -0.80 3.04
N ALA A 133 0.65 0.43 3.52
CA ALA A 133 0.96 0.81 4.89
C ALA A 133 0.12 0.04 5.91
N ILE A 134 -1.17 -0.14 5.65
CA ILE A 134 -2.07 -0.92 6.52
C ILE A 134 -1.62 -2.38 6.57
N ILE A 135 -1.37 -3.00 5.41
CA ILE A 135 -0.90 -4.39 5.34
C ILE A 135 0.44 -4.54 6.08
N GLY A 136 1.39 -3.65 5.81
CA GLY A 136 2.70 -3.67 6.45
C GLY A 136 2.59 -3.50 7.96
N ARG A 137 1.71 -2.62 8.45
CA ARG A 137 1.50 -2.41 9.89
C ARG A 137 0.90 -3.64 10.57
N ILE A 138 -0.09 -4.29 9.95
CA ILE A 138 -0.69 -5.53 10.47
C ILE A 138 0.37 -6.63 10.58
N VAL A 139 1.20 -6.80 9.53
CA VAL A 139 2.31 -7.77 9.54
C VAL A 139 3.35 -7.42 10.60
N GLY A 140 3.67 -6.13 10.78
CA GLY A 140 4.61 -5.65 11.79
C GLY A 140 4.14 -5.95 13.21
N ILE A 141 2.87 -5.69 13.53
CA ILE A 141 2.28 -6.02 14.84
C ILE A 141 2.27 -7.55 15.05
N GLY A 142 1.92 -8.32 14.00
CA GLY A 142 1.96 -9.77 14.06
C GLY A 142 3.36 -10.33 14.36
N MET A 143 4.40 -9.78 13.72
CA MET A 143 5.78 -10.20 13.98
C MET A 143 6.29 -9.78 15.35
N GLU A 144 5.88 -8.60 15.83
CA GLU A 144 6.19 -8.16 17.20
C GLU A 144 5.63 -9.14 18.24
N GLN A 145 4.37 -9.56 18.09
CA GLN A 145 3.75 -10.53 19.00
C GLN A 145 4.33 -11.95 18.85
N LEU A 146 4.72 -12.34 17.64
CA LEU A 146 5.38 -13.63 17.41
C LEU A 146 6.76 -13.69 18.09
N ALA A 147 7.55 -12.62 17.97
CA ALA A 147 8.86 -12.52 18.61
C ALA A 147 8.76 -12.50 20.14
N TYR A 148 7.69 -11.90 20.69
CA TYR A 148 7.41 -11.93 22.14
C TYR A 148 7.10 -13.35 22.63
N ASN A 149 6.23 -14.09 21.93
CA ASN A 149 5.82 -15.44 22.35
C ASN A 149 6.90 -16.51 22.15
N TYR A 150 7.77 -16.33 21.15
CA TYR A 150 8.82 -17.30 20.80
C TYR A 150 10.21 -16.65 20.69
N PRO A 151 10.80 -16.18 21.80
CA PRO A 151 12.07 -15.46 21.78
C PRO A 151 13.29 -16.34 21.43
N HIS A 152 13.18 -17.67 21.58
CA HIS A 152 14.29 -18.62 21.36
C HIS A 152 14.41 -19.18 19.94
N ILE A 153 13.60 -18.72 18.99
CA ILE A 153 13.75 -19.15 17.58
C ILE A 153 15.03 -18.53 17.01
N TRP A 154 15.78 -19.31 16.21
CA TRP A 154 17.08 -18.90 15.62
C TRP A 154 17.04 -17.57 14.86
N MET A 155 15.85 -17.16 14.41
CA MET A 155 15.60 -15.95 13.61
C MET A 155 15.49 -14.69 14.47
N PHE A 156 15.19 -14.83 15.76
CA PHE A 156 15.02 -13.72 16.71
C PHE A 156 16.12 -13.68 17.78
N SER A 157 16.87 -14.78 17.94
CA SER A 157 17.87 -14.93 19.00
C SER A 157 19.12 -14.06 18.86
N GLU A 158 19.52 -13.68 17.64
CA GLU A 158 20.75 -12.90 17.42
C GLU A 158 20.51 -11.38 17.31
N GLU A 159 19.32 -10.96 16.86
CA GLU A 159 19.02 -9.55 16.54
C GLU A 159 18.21 -8.82 17.63
N CYS A 160 17.48 -9.56 18.49
CA CYS A 160 16.81 -8.96 19.65
C CYS A 160 17.78 -8.87 20.85
N THR A 161 18.76 -7.98 20.78
CA THR A 161 19.62 -7.68 21.94
C THR A 161 18.86 -6.84 22.98
N ILE A 162 19.04 -7.17 24.26
CA ILE A 162 18.43 -6.44 25.39
C ILE A 162 18.86 -4.97 25.31
N GLY A 163 17.90 -4.06 25.11
CA GLY A 163 18.15 -2.61 25.04
C GLY A 163 18.11 -1.97 23.65
N THR A 164 17.64 -2.65 22.61
CA THR A 164 17.30 -2.00 21.32
C THR A 164 15.92 -2.44 20.82
N ASP A 165 15.16 -1.53 20.19
CA ASP A 165 13.87 -1.82 19.55
C ASP A 165 14.07 -2.96 18.50
N CYS A 166 13.80 -4.21 18.86
CA CYS A 166 14.04 -5.34 17.95
C CYS A 166 13.13 -5.30 16.71
N ILE A 167 11.84 -5.01 16.93
CA ILE A 167 10.83 -4.96 15.86
C ILE A 167 10.05 -3.66 16.00
N THR A 168 10.03 -2.86 14.93
CA THR A 168 9.26 -1.62 14.90
C THR A 168 8.18 -1.71 13.82
N PRO A 169 6.89 -1.80 14.19
CA PRO A 169 5.82 -2.04 13.22
C PRO A 169 5.65 -0.87 12.21
N GLY A 170 6.13 0.32 12.54
CA GLY A 170 6.19 1.47 11.62
C GLY A 170 7.13 1.25 10.43
N LEU A 171 8.27 0.56 10.61
CA LEU A 171 9.17 0.22 9.50
C LEU A 171 8.50 -0.77 8.54
N TYR A 172 7.81 -1.78 9.08
CA TYR A 172 7.05 -2.74 8.28
C TYR A 172 5.94 -2.06 7.49
N ALA A 173 5.26 -1.06 8.07
CA ALA A 173 4.28 -0.25 7.37
C ALA A 173 4.91 0.49 6.16
N MET A 174 6.08 1.10 6.32
CA MET A 174 6.78 1.77 5.21
C MET A 174 7.21 0.79 4.12
N VAL A 175 7.74 -0.38 4.48
CA VAL A 175 8.12 -1.44 3.54
C VAL A 175 6.90 -1.97 2.79
N GLY A 176 5.79 -2.22 3.48
CA GLY A 176 4.53 -2.63 2.87
C GLY A 176 3.97 -1.59 1.91
N ALA A 177 4.03 -0.31 2.29
CA ALA A 177 3.62 0.82 1.44
C ALA A 177 4.43 0.87 0.14
N ALA A 178 5.75 0.80 0.23
CA ALA A 178 6.64 0.79 -0.92
C ALA A 178 6.41 -0.44 -1.81
N ALA A 179 6.22 -1.62 -1.21
CA ALA A 179 5.98 -2.86 -1.94
C ALA A 179 4.65 -2.82 -2.72
N VAL A 180 3.55 -2.42 -2.10
CA VAL A 180 2.25 -2.35 -2.80
C VAL A 180 2.27 -1.28 -3.88
N LEU A 181 2.77 -0.08 -3.58
CA LEU A 181 2.83 1.00 -4.54
C LEU A 181 3.73 0.64 -5.74
N GLY A 182 4.92 0.09 -5.50
CA GLY A 182 5.83 -0.36 -6.55
C GLY A 182 5.26 -1.52 -7.38
N GLY A 183 4.45 -2.38 -6.76
CA GLY A 183 3.72 -3.42 -7.47
C GLY A 183 2.60 -2.89 -8.36
N VAL A 184 1.90 -1.82 -7.94
CA VAL A 184 0.79 -1.22 -8.71
C VAL A 184 1.31 -0.36 -9.87
N THR A 185 2.30 0.50 -9.59
CA THR A 185 2.83 1.46 -10.58
C THR A 185 3.98 0.91 -11.42
N ARG A 186 4.62 -0.19 -10.99
CA ARG A 186 5.84 -0.75 -11.60
C ARG A 186 7.06 0.17 -11.56
N MET A 187 6.99 1.28 -10.81
CA MET A 187 8.09 2.21 -10.57
C MET A 187 8.89 1.75 -9.35
N THR A 188 10.20 1.53 -9.52
CA THR A 188 11.08 1.02 -8.45
C THR A 188 11.97 2.12 -7.87
N VAL A 189 12.93 2.63 -8.64
CA VAL A 189 13.98 3.53 -8.13
C VAL A 189 13.39 4.86 -7.62
N SER A 190 12.60 5.55 -8.45
CA SER A 190 12.03 6.86 -8.09
C SER A 190 11.13 6.78 -6.85
N LEU A 191 10.36 5.71 -6.71
CA LEU A 191 9.50 5.48 -5.56
C LEU A 191 10.30 5.35 -4.26
N VAL A 192 11.37 4.54 -4.29
CA VAL A 192 12.23 4.33 -3.12
C VAL A 192 12.91 5.64 -2.72
N VAL A 193 13.37 6.45 -3.68
CA VAL A 193 13.93 7.78 -3.40
C VAL A 193 12.90 8.70 -2.75
N ILE A 194 11.67 8.77 -3.27
CA ILE A 194 10.60 9.59 -2.66
C ILE A 194 10.33 9.13 -1.22
N MET A 195 10.23 7.83 -0.96
CA MET A 195 10.00 7.30 0.37
C MET A 195 11.16 7.60 1.33
N PHE A 196 12.40 7.50 0.83
CA PHE A 196 13.60 7.85 1.57
C PHE A 196 13.60 9.32 1.98
N GLU A 197 13.35 10.24 1.05
CA GLU A 197 13.29 11.67 1.32
C GLU A 197 12.20 12.01 2.35
N LEU A 198 11.04 11.36 2.27
CA LEU A 198 9.95 11.55 3.22
C LEU A 198 10.25 10.98 4.62
N THR A 199 11.06 9.93 4.71
CA THR A 199 11.39 9.24 5.98
C THR A 199 12.64 9.83 6.66
N GLY A 200 13.54 10.44 5.89
CA GLY A 200 14.77 11.08 6.39
C GLY A 200 15.84 10.12 6.92
N GLY A 201 15.73 8.81 6.63
CA GLY A 201 16.61 7.78 7.19
C GLY A 201 17.26 6.90 6.12
N VAL A 202 18.59 7.02 5.96
CA VAL A 202 19.37 6.32 4.91
C VAL A 202 19.48 4.82 5.14
N ARG A 203 19.39 4.38 6.40
CA ARG A 203 19.64 3.00 6.81
C ARG A 203 18.58 2.01 6.32
N TYR A 204 17.40 2.49 5.90
CA TYR A 204 16.27 1.67 5.49
C TYR A 204 16.05 1.59 3.97
N ILE A 205 16.95 2.17 3.16
CA ILE A 205 16.83 2.18 1.69
C ILE A 205 16.93 0.76 1.11
N VAL A 206 17.90 -0.03 1.58
CA VAL A 206 18.15 -1.38 1.06
C VAL A 206 16.92 -2.30 1.20
N PRO A 207 16.29 -2.46 2.38
CA PRO A 207 15.10 -3.30 2.50
C PRO A 207 13.90 -2.75 1.73
N LEU A 208 13.73 -1.43 1.63
CA LEU A 208 12.68 -0.82 0.80
C LEU A 208 12.85 -1.17 -0.68
N MET A 209 14.08 -1.06 -1.19
CA MET A 209 14.40 -1.39 -2.58
C MET A 209 14.21 -2.88 -2.86
N ALA A 210 14.68 -3.75 -1.97
CA ALA A 210 14.49 -5.20 -2.08
C ALA A 210 13.00 -5.57 -2.13
N ALA A 211 12.18 -5.01 -1.24
CA ALA A 211 10.74 -5.26 -1.20
C ALA A 211 10.01 -4.73 -2.45
N ALA A 212 10.36 -3.53 -2.91
CA ALA A 212 9.78 -2.95 -4.13
C ALA A 212 10.15 -3.77 -5.38
N MET A 213 11.42 -4.22 -5.49
CA MET A 213 11.87 -5.08 -6.59
C MET A 213 11.20 -6.45 -6.56
N ALA A 214 11.13 -7.10 -5.40
CA ALA A 214 10.42 -8.37 -5.25
C ALA A 214 8.94 -8.23 -5.63
N SER A 215 8.29 -7.14 -5.20
CA SER A 215 6.90 -6.86 -5.56
C SER A 215 6.71 -6.64 -7.06
N LYS A 216 7.64 -5.93 -7.70
CA LYS A 216 7.68 -5.74 -9.16
C LYS A 216 7.80 -7.09 -9.85
N TRP A 217 8.83 -7.89 -9.55
CA TRP A 217 9.04 -9.19 -10.19
C TRP A 217 7.84 -10.13 -10.05
N VAL A 218 7.29 -10.25 -8.84
CA VAL A 218 6.08 -11.06 -8.59
C VAL A 218 4.92 -10.56 -9.44
N GLY A 219 4.74 -9.24 -9.51
CA GLY A 219 3.64 -8.73 -10.29
C GLY A 219 3.88 -8.84 -11.81
N ASP A 220 5.12 -8.69 -12.30
CA ASP A 220 5.48 -8.80 -13.72
C ASP A 220 5.28 -10.26 -14.19
N ALA A 221 5.55 -11.23 -13.31
CA ALA A 221 5.24 -12.64 -13.53
C ALA A 221 3.72 -12.92 -13.62
N LEU A 222 2.90 -12.23 -12.84
CA LEU A 222 1.43 -12.41 -12.81
C LEU A 222 0.68 -11.55 -13.85
N GLY A 223 1.32 -10.52 -14.38
CA GLY A 223 0.77 -9.58 -15.36
C GLY A 223 1.82 -8.56 -15.81
N LYS A 224 2.02 -8.47 -17.13
CA LYS A 224 3.12 -7.69 -17.72
C LYS A 224 3.04 -6.16 -17.53
N GLN A 225 1.84 -5.62 -17.33
CA GLN A 225 1.59 -4.17 -17.35
C GLN A 225 1.32 -3.60 -15.95
N GLY A 226 1.81 -2.37 -15.71
CA GLY A 226 1.40 -1.57 -14.56
C GLY A 226 0.01 -0.96 -14.75
N ILE A 227 -0.52 -0.32 -13.71
CA ILE A 227 -1.85 0.32 -13.78
C ILE A 227 -1.89 1.42 -14.87
N TYR A 228 -0.82 2.20 -15.01
CA TYR A 228 -0.76 3.31 -15.96
C TYR A 228 -0.67 2.80 -17.40
N ASP A 229 0.24 1.85 -17.67
CA ASP A 229 0.41 1.22 -18.98
C ASP A 229 -0.89 0.53 -19.43
N ALA A 230 -1.57 -0.17 -18.51
CA ALA A 230 -2.81 -0.85 -18.81
C ALA A 230 -3.98 0.12 -19.12
N HIS A 231 -4.01 1.31 -18.51
CA HIS A 231 -5.00 2.34 -18.84
C HIS A 231 -4.71 3.04 -20.16
N ILE A 232 -3.43 3.23 -20.51
CA ILE A 232 -3.01 3.71 -21.83
C ILE A 232 -3.51 2.75 -22.92
N ALA A 233 -3.27 1.45 -22.74
CA ALA A 233 -3.76 0.41 -23.64
C ALA A 233 -5.29 0.35 -23.69
N LEU A 234 -5.99 0.47 -22.56
CA LEU A 234 -7.46 0.49 -22.50
C LEU A 234 -8.07 1.70 -23.22
N ASN A 235 -7.37 2.83 -23.26
CA ASN A 235 -7.79 4.04 -23.96
C ASN A 235 -7.40 4.07 -25.45
N GLY A 236 -6.54 3.15 -25.90
CA GLY A 236 -6.11 3.07 -27.28
C GLY A 236 -5.19 4.24 -27.69
N TYR A 237 -4.44 4.80 -26.73
CA TYR A 237 -3.46 5.84 -27.06
C TYR A 237 -2.24 5.22 -27.75
N PRO A 238 -1.72 5.84 -28.83
CA PRO A 238 -0.49 5.37 -29.48
C PRO A 238 0.71 5.69 -28.58
N PHE A 239 1.12 4.71 -27.77
CA PHE A 239 2.29 4.78 -26.90
C PHE A 239 3.30 3.72 -27.31
N LEU A 240 4.53 4.15 -27.58
CA LEU A 240 5.63 3.26 -27.90
C LEU A 240 6.39 2.94 -26.61
N ASP A 241 6.23 1.71 -26.11
CA ASP A 241 6.96 1.27 -24.90
C ASP A 241 8.41 0.96 -25.26
N SER A 242 9.36 1.51 -24.50
CA SER A 242 10.79 1.21 -24.66
C SER A 242 11.18 -0.18 -24.15
N LYS A 243 10.28 -0.84 -23.40
CA LYS A 243 10.49 -2.18 -22.85
C LYS A 243 10.09 -3.29 -23.81
N GLU A 244 9.31 -3.00 -24.83
CA GLU A 244 8.84 -3.97 -25.81
C GLU A 244 9.78 -3.95 -27.02
N GLU A 245 10.62 -4.98 -27.15
CA GLU A 245 11.37 -5.21 -28.39
C GLU A 245 10.41 -5.79 -29.44
N PHE A 246 9.91 -4.93 -30.32
CA PHE A 246 9.19 -5.40 -31.49
C PHE A 246 10.19 -5.95 -32.50
N GLN A 247 10.20 -7.27 -32.68
CA GLN A 247 10.80 -7.88 -33.87
C GLN A 247 9.88 -7.57 -35.06
N HIS A 248 9.95 -6.34 -35.57
CA HIS A 248 9.25 -5.96 -36.77
C HIS A 248 10.01 -6.50 -37.98
N THR A 249 9.34 -7.35 -38.77
CA THR A 249 9.80 -7.76 -40.11
C THR A 249 9.46 -6.72 -41.19
N THR A 250 8.83 -5.60 -40.81
CA THR A 250 8.39 -4.53 -41.71
C THR A 250 9.53 -3.57 -42.01
N LEU A 251 9.67 -3.19 -43.27
CA LEU A 251 10.64 -2.18 -43.69
C LEU A 251 10.08 -0.78 -43.41
N ALA A 252 10.97 0.22 -43.28
CA ALA A 252 10.54 1.61 -43.11
C ALA A 252 9.63 2.08 -44.27
N ALA A 253 9.79 1.49 -45.46
CA ALA A 253 8.96 1.75 -46.62
C ALA A 253 7.49 1.35 -46.44
N ASP A 254 7.18 0.36 -45.58
CA ASP A 254 5.81 -0.12 -45.35
C ASP A 254 5.04 0.78 -44.38
N VAL A 255 5.75 1.61 -43.61
CA VAL A 255 5.18 2.45 -42.53
C VAL A 255 5.16 3.93 -42.93
N MET A 256 6.05 4.37 -43.82
CA MET A 256 6.06 5.75 -44.30
C MET A 256 4.79 6.05 -45.11
N GLN A 257 4.11 7.16 -44.80
CA GLN A 257 3.09 7.71 -45.69
C GLN A 257 3.80 8.48 -46.82
N PRO A 258 3.44 8.24 -48.10
CA PRO A 258 4.07 8.88 -49.25
C PRO A 258 3.78 10.39 -49.34
#